data_AF-A0A928SRL7-F1
#
_entry.id   AF-A0A928SRL7-F1
#
_cell.length_a   1.000
_cell.length_b   1.000
_cell.length_c   1.000
_cell.angle_alpha   90.00
_cell.angle_beta   90.00
_cell.angle_gamma   90.00
#
_symmetry.space_group_name_H-M   'P 1'
#
loop_
_entity.id
_entity.type
_entity.pdbx_description
1 polymer ?
#
loop_
_entity_poly.entity_id
_entity_poly.type
_entity_poly.pdbx_seq_one_letter_code
_entity_poly.pdbx_strand_id
1 'polypeptide(L)'
;MSRLGLFAWIGLWACAEAPAPAEPQPAPGAAGQSAVVASPAEPAASECRARIAAAEGAPAEPGAPGFEARRAEILGRAKAEPVLFRRAPKPAEDVSTEVRSLRAQLAASPSPGWALHGVFKTVRNRPEVARALLLSEGYLYSEIPELAASFVDVVELHHLFSEPEITVQRGTQLLRAKKNKGFWYEYVDGPERGQRARLLLLDRVWPSGKEPGPPLHLSLRGVVLEAGIERVRVRHIGAEHVVMDARHGNDWVPTLLSIKEGGRLSVECQAVPEGRDDEVAHARELALRRQRVLSSLRSAIVEMVGEALPFDEPRTEEGQQDGNLRPAWRWAYTHGWDSYTFNDDTYLVFDAKGRPKVPQVCIDFVTDAFERAGGTWWAPSGAERERIRGSVDFDDIGIVNRRSVDVFIRFAAERPEMFDVYGLGESERVRFFERQTFFTHLAEHADRYLPGDVVAIHGPRSDGENHWHSFFVYDADPITGLPTLLASNAGKPRIRSWEGEMRAAPRRSIHTRVRPRLGWLESIVKPDTAVTEREPAPLISAPI
;
A
#
# COMPACT_ATOMS: atom_id res chain seq x y z
N MET A 1 -12.28 -34.70 68.93
CA MET A 1 -12.64 -35.71 67.91
C MET A 1 -12.59 -35.05 66.54
N SER A 2 -12.16 -35.79 65.51
CA SER A 2 -12.06 -35.42 64.08
C SER A 2 -10.74 -34.81 63.57
N ARG A 3 -9.78 -35.74 63.41
CA ARG A 3 -8.92 -36.04 62.24
C ARG A 3 -8.42 -34.89 61.33
N LEU A 4 -7.11 -34.64 61.43
CA LEU A 4 -6.26 -34.10 60.37
C LEU A 4 -5.94 -35.18 59.32
N GLY A 5 -5.98 -34.79 58.04
CA GLY A 5 -5.43 -35.56 56.91
C GLY A 5 -4.17 -34.85 56.39
N LEU A 6 -3.03 -35.51 56.53
CA LEU A 6 -1.71 -35.10 56.05
C LEU A 6 -1.44 -35.86 54.73
N PHE A 7 -1.27 -35.16 53.60
CA PHE A 7 -0.78 -35.78 52.36
C PHE A 7 0.71 -35.46 52.20
N ALA A 8 1.52 -36.50 52.30
CA ALA A 8 2.96 -36.46 52.03
C ALA A 8 3.21 -36.69 50.53
N TRP A 9 3.93 -35.77 49.89
CA TRP A 9 4.49 -35.96 48.56
C TRP A 9 5.93 -36.46 48.69
N ILE A 10 6.19 -37.66 48.16
CA ILE A 10 7.52 -38.26 48.03
C ILE A 10 8.11 -37.81 46.70
N GLY A 11 9.22 -37.07 46.75
CA GLY A 11 10.00 -36.71 45.58
C GLY A 11 10.94 -37.84 45.16
N LEU A 12 10.71 -38.39 43.97
CA LEU A 12 11.67 -39.25 43.27
C LEU A 12 12.63 -38.36 42.47
N TRP A 13 13.88 -38.30 42.91
CA TRP A 13 15.00 -37.78 42.12
C TRP A 13 15.40 -38.83 41.08
N ALA A 14 15.21 -38.51 39.81
CA ALA A 14 15.81 -39.24 38.70
C ALA A 14 17.17 -38.61 38.37
N CYS A 15 18.24 -39.40 38.46
CA CYS A 15 19.56 -39.04 37.96
C CYS A 15 19.49 -38.93 36.43
N ALA A 16 19.73 -37.74 35.89
CA ALA A 16 19.91 -37.55 34.45
C ALA A 16 21.37 -37.83 34.08
N GLU A 17 21.57 -38.77 33.15
CA GLU A 17 22.84 -39.07 32.49
C GLU A 17 23.38 -37.86 31.73
N ALA A 18 24.68 -37.61 31.84
CA ALA A 18 25.38 -36.57 31.11
C ALA A 18 25.42 -36.88 29.60
N PRO A 19 25.16 -35.91 28.72
CA PRO A 19 25.25 -36.12 27.28
C PRO A 19 26.71 -36.32 26.85
N ALA A 20 26.92 -37.30 25.97
CA ALA A 20 28.21 -37.59 25.35
C ALA A 20 28.74 -36.40 24.53
N PRO A 21 30.07 -36.22 24.43
CA PRO A 21 30.67 -35.14 23.65
C PRO A 21 30.34 -35.31 22.16
N ALA A 22 29.86 -34.24 21.55
CA ALA A 22 29.55 -34.16 20.13
C ALA A 22 30.81 -34.36 19.27
N GLU A 23 30.68 -35.17 18.21
CA GLU A 23 31.69 -35.35 17.18
C GLU A 23 32.03 -34.01 16.48
N PRO A 24 33.30 -33.80 16.08
CA PRO A 24 33.72 -32.59 15.40
C PRO A 24 33.03 -32.45 14.03
N GLN A 25 32.33 -31.33 13.84
CA GLN A 25 31.75 -30.95 12.56
C GLN A 25 32.85 -30.82 11.48
N PRO A 26 32.63 -31.37 10.26
CA PRO A 26 33.54 -31.17 9.15
C PRO A 26 33.56 -29.68 8.74
N ALA A 27 34.75 -29.20 8.41
CA ALA A 27 35.00 -27.84 7.96
C ALA A 27 34.10 -27.44 6.77
N PRO A 28 33.70 -26.16 6.66
CA PRO A 28 32.87 -25.69 5.56
C PRO A 28 33.59 -25.87 4.23
N GLY A 29 33.12 -26.84 3.45
CA GLY A 29 33.54 -27.06 2.07
C GLY A 29 33.22 -25.84 1.23
N ALA A 30 34.16 -25.49 0.36
CA ALA A 30 34.09 -24.37 -0.57
C ALA A 30 32.72 -24.28 -1.25
N ALA A 31 32.17 -23.06 -1.24
CA ALA A 31 30.94 -22.68 -1.90
C ALA A 31 30.89 -23.23 -3.33
N GLY A 32 29.99 -24.20 -3.55
CA GLY A 32 29.56 -24.59 -4.89
C GLY A 32 28.92 -23.38 -5.54
N GLN A 33 29.52 -22.91 -6.63
CA GLN A 33 28.91 -21.93 -7.53
C GLN A 33 27.57 -22.52 -7.97
N SER A 34 26.47 -21.95 -7.47
CA SER A 34 25.14 -22.22 -8.00
C SER A 34 25.17 -21.94 -9.49
N ALA A 35 25.03 -22.99 -10.30
CA ALA A 35 24.82 -22.88 -11.73
C ALA A 35 23.59 -21.99 -11.95
N VAL A 36 23.81 -20.78 -12.45
CA VAL A 36 22.75 -19.89 -12.92
C VAL A 36 22.04 -20.65 -14.03
N VAL A 37 20.81 -21.11 -13.75
CA VAL A 37 19.93 -21.68 -14.76
C VAL A 37 19.72 -20.58 -15.79
N ALA A 38 20.29 -20.76 -16.99
CA ALA A 38 20.12 -19.82 -18.08
C ALA A 38 18.63 -19.68 -18.38
N SER A 39 18.09 -18.47 -18.18
CA SER A 39 16.73 -18.15 -18.62
C SER A 39 16.59 -18.48 -20.11
N PRO A 40 15.44 -19.02 -20.55
CA PRO A 40 15.19 -19.28 -21.96
C PRO A 40 15.50 -18.01 -22.76
N ALA A 41 16.26 -18.14 -23.85
CA ALA A 41 16.66 -17.01 -24.68
C ALA A 41 15.40 -16.25 -25.14
N GLU A 42 15.37 -14.93 -24.91
CA GLU A 42 14.29 -14.09 -25.42
C GLU A 42 14.22 -14.23 -26.96
N PRO A 43 13.03 -14.34 -27.56
CA PRO A 43 12.91 -14.48 -29.00
C PRO A 43 13.49 -13.26 -29.71
N ALA A 44 14.01 -13.43 -30.92
CA ALA A 44 14.59 -12.32 -31.68
C ALA A 44 13.56 -11.18 -31.84
N ALA A 45 14.01 -9.92 -31.73
CA ALA A 45 13.11 -8.76 -31.75
C ALA A 45 12.19 -8.72 -32.98
N SER A 46 12.64 -9.21 -34.14
CA SER A 46 11.83 -9.35 -35.36
C SER A 46 10.68 -10.36 -35.21
N GLU A 47 10.93 -11.49 -34.55
CA GLU A 47 9.90 -12.50 -34.26
C GLU A 47 8.88 -11.94 -33.27
N CYS A 48 9.34 -11.26 -32.22
CA CYS A 48 8.44 -10.60 -31.27
C CYS A 48 7.56 -9.55 -31.96
N ARG A 49 8.12 -8.72 -32.87
CA ARG A 49 7.33 -7.77 -33.67
C ARG A 49 6.26 -8.47 -34.52
N ALA A 50 6.58 -9.60 -35.14
CA ALA A 50 5.59 -10.35 -35.91
C ALA A 50 4.44 -10.88 -35.03
N ARG A 51 4.76 -11.37 -33.82
CA ARG A 51 3.75 -11.81 -32.83
C ARG A 51 2.90 -10.66 -32.31
N ILE A 52 3.50 -9.50 -32.05
CA ILE A 52 2.79 -8.27 -31.66
C ILE A 52 1.82 -7.87 -32.78
N ALA A 53 2.27 -7.82 -34.03
CA ALA A 53 1.41 -7.48 -35.17
C ALA A 53 0.26 -8.47 -35.35
N ALA A 54 0.51 -9.77 -35.15
CA ALA A 54 -0.54 -10.79 -35.17
C ALA A 54 -1.58 -10.60 -34.06
N ALA A 55 -1.12 -10.29 -32.83
CA ALA A 55 -2.01 -10.00 -31.71
C ALA A 55 -2.84 -8.72 -31.93
N GLU A 56 -2.24 -7.65 -32.46
CA GLU A 56 -2.94 -6.41 -32.81
C GLU A 56 -3.95 -6.59 -33.97
N GLY A 57 -3.74 -7.59 -34.82
CA GLY A 57 -4.68 -7.98 -35.89
C GLY A 57 -5.88 -8.80 -35.41
N ALA A 58 -5.88 -9.28 -34.16
CA ALA A 58 -7.00 -9.99 -33.58
C ALA A 58 -8.14 -9.02 -33.19
N PRO A 59 -9.38 -9.50 -32.99
CA PRO A 59 -10.46 -8.66 -32.50
C PRO A 59 -10.13 -8.02 -31.14
N ALA A 60 -10.21 -6.69 -31.08
CA ALA A 60 -10.00 -5.94 -29.86
C ALA A 60 -11.20 -6.06 -28.91
N GLU A 61 -10.91 -6.28 -27.63
CA GLU A 61 -11.84 -6.09 -26.53
C GLU A 61 -12.04 -4.58 -26.27
N PRO A 62 -13.26 -4.14 -25.90
CA PRO A 62 -13.61 -2.72 -25.89
C PRO A 62 -12.95 -1.90 -24.76
N GLY A 63 -12.40 -2.55 -23.74
CA GLY A 63 -11.86 -1.89 -22.56
C GLY A 63 -12.93 -1.23 -21.68
N ALA A 64 -12.49 -0.39 -20.75
CA ALA A 64 -13.37 0.44 -19.91
C ALA A 64 -13.13 1.94 -20.19
N PRO A 65 -13.46 2.45 -21.38
CA PRO A 65 -13.03 3.79 -21.82
C PRO A 65 -13.47 4.91 -20.88
N GLY A 66 -14.66 4.82 -20.28
CA GLY A 66 -15.14 5.83 -19.32
C GLY A 66 -14.38 5.84 -17.99
N PHE A 67 -13.85 4.69 -17.56
CA PHE A 67 -12.90 4.58 -16.46
C PHE A 67 -11.52 5.09 -16.86
N GLU A 68 -10.98 4.63 -18.00
CA GLU A 68 -9.63 4.98 -18.46
C GLU A 68 -9.49 6.49 -18.69
N ALA A 69 -10.52 7.16 -19.23
CA ALA A 69 -10.54 8.62 -19.42
C ALA A 69 -10.44 9.41 -18.11
N ARG A 70 -10.79 8.80 -16.96
CA ARG A 70 -10.80 9.43 -15.63
C ARG A 70 -9.92 8.69 -14.63
N ARG A 71 -9.08 7.75 -15.09
CA ARG A 71 -8.30 6.83 -14.26
C ARG A 71 -7.48 7.53 -13.19
N ALA A 72 -6.77 8.60 -13.58
CA ALA A 72 -5.95 9.40 -12.67
C ALA A 72 -6.77 9.95 -11.49
N GLU A 73 -7.92 10.55 -11.76
CA GLU A 73 -8.78 11.11 -10.71
C GLU A 73 -9.43 10.00 -9.88
N ILE A 74 -9.93 8.95 -10.52
CA ILE A 74 -10.59 7.82 -9.81
C ILE A 74 -9.60 7.15 -8.85
N LEU A 75 -8.43 6.76 -9.34
CA LEU A 75 -7.42 6.05 -8.55
C LEU A 75 -6.68 6.95 -7.56
N GLY A 76 -6.61 8.25 -7.83
CA GLY A 76 -6.11 9.24 -6.87
C GLY A 76 -7.06 9.44 -5.69
N ARG A 77 -8.36 9.24 -5.88
CA ARG A 77 -9.39 9.46 -4.85
C ARG A 77 -9.80 8.19 -4.12
N ALA A 78 -9.83 7.05 -4.80
CA ALA A 78 -10.25 5.78 -4.24
C ALA A 78 -9.12 4.76 -4.29
N LYS A 79 -8.88 4.09 -3.16
CA LYS A 79 -7.92 2.99 -3.07
C LYS A 79 -8.42 1.82 -3.92
N ALA A 80 -7.57 1.37 -4.85
CA ALA A 80 -7.88 0.32 -5.80
C ALA A 80 -6.60 -0.38 -6.24
N GLU A 81 -6.74 -1.62 -6.70
CA GLU A 81 -5.62 -2.34 -7.32
C GLU A 81 -5.43 -1.93 -8.78
N PRO A 82 -4.19 -1.76 -9.30
CA PRO A 82 -3.98 -1.29 -10.66
C PRO A 82 -4.31 -2.44 -11.62
N VAL A 83 -5.52 -2.36 -12.17
CA VAL A 83 -6.03 -3.32 -13.14
C VAL A 83 -6.40 -2.64 -14.45
N LEU A 84 -6.45 -3.44 -15.51
CA LEU A 84 -7.01 -3.08 -16.82
C LEU A 84 -8.26 -3.92 -17.05
N PHE A 85 -9.37 -3.32 -17.45
CA PHE A 85 -10.58 -4.08 -17.79
C PHE A 85 -10.59 -4.46 -19.26
N ARG A 86 -10.95 -5.71 -19.57
CA ARG A 86 -11.28 -6.16 -20.94
C ARG A 86 -12.53 -5.48 -21.47
N ARG A 87 -13.51 -5.27 -20.59
CA ARG A 87 -14.69 -4.44 -20.83
C ARG A 87 -15.17 -3.84 -19.51
N ALA A 88 -15.87 -2.71 -19.56
CA ALA A 88 -16.55 -2.19 -18.39
C ALA A 88 -17.52 -3.25 -17.78
N PRO A 89 -17.47 -3.49 -16.46
CA PRO A 89 -18.48 -4.31 -15.78
C PRO A 89 -19.86 -3.68 -15.92
N LYS A 90 -20.88 -4.50 -16.17
CA LYS A 90 -22.25 -4.04 -16.38
C LYS A 90 -23.07 -4.10 -15.08
N PRO A 91 -23.93 -3.11 -14.83
CA PRO A 91 -24.93 -3.25 -13.77
C PRO A 91 -25.92 -4.37 -14.14
N ALA A 92 -26.44 -5.08 -13.14
CA ALA A 92 -27.49 -6.09 -13.38
C ALA A 92 -28.73 -5.46 -14.04
N GLU A 93 -29.24 -6.07 -15.11
CA GLU A 93 -30.40 -5.56 -15.88
C GLU A 93 -31.74 -6.02 -15.29
N ASP A 94 -31.82 -7.28 -14.89
CA ASP A 94 -32.99 -7.86 -14.22
C ASP A 94 -33.02 -7.47 -12.75
N VAL A 95 -33.47 -6.24 -12.49
CA VAL A 95 -33.55 -5.66 -11.14
C VAL A 95 -34.90 -4.99 -10.91
N SER A 96 -35.27 -4.84 -9.64
CA SER A 96 -36.52 -4.21 -9.27
C SER A 96 -36.61 -2.75 -9.75
N THR A 97 -37.84 -2.24 -9.91
CA THR A 97 -38.09 -0.82 -10.22
C THR A 97 -37.47 0.11 -9.19
N GLU A 98 -37.41 -0.32 -7.92
CA GLU A 98 -36.72 0.39 -6.86
C GLU A 98 -35.23 0.56 -7.15
N VAL A 99 -34.51 -0.52 -7.49
CA VAL A 99 -33.07 -0.45 -7.82
C VAL A 99 -32.83 0.46 -9.03
N ARG A 100 -33.67 0.37 -10.07
CA ARG A 100 -33.58 1.26 -11.25
C ARG A 100 -33.74 2.73 -10.86
N SER A 101 -34.72 3.04 -10.01
CA SER A 101 -34.96 4.40 -9.50
C SER A 101 -33.77 4.94 -8.70
N LEU A 102 -33.23 4.13 -7.77
CA LEU A 102 -32.07 4.52 -6.96
C LEU A 102 -30.81 4.73 -7.81
N ARG A 103 -30.57 3.88 -8.83
CA ARG A 103 -29.46 4.09 -9.78
C ARG A 103 -29.63 5.39 -10.57
N ALA A 104 -30.84 5.67 -11.06
CA ALA A 104 -31.14 6.92 -11.77
C ALA A 104 -30.91 8.14 -10.87
N GLN A 105 -31.29 8.06 -9.59
CA GLN A 105 -31.04 9.11 -8.61
C GLN A 105 -29.53 9.38 -8.41
N LEU A 106 -28.71 8.33 -8.29
CA LEU A 106 -27.26 8.48 -8.17
C LEU A 106 -26.64 9.09 -9.43
N ALA A 107 -27.06 8.63 -10.60
CA ALA A 107 -26.53 9.10 -11.89
C ALA A 107 -26.92 10.55 -12.22
N ALA A 108 -28.13 10.97 -11.83
CA ALA A 108 -28.62 12.34 -12.08
C ALA A 108 -28.16 13.36 -11.03
N SER A 109 -27.54 12.92 -9.93
CA SER A 109 -27.13 13.82 -8.85
C SER A 109 -25.94 14.70 -9.27
N PRO A 110 -25.96 16.02 -8.98
CA PRO A 110 -24.79 16.88 -9.14
C PRO A 110 -23.68 16.59 -8.12
N SER A 111 -23.98 15.88 -7.02
CA SER A 111 -23.01 15.35 -6.06
C SER A 111 -23.34 13.89 -5.76
N PRO A 112 -22.87 12.96 -6.60
CA PRO A 112 -23.15 11.54 -6.46
C PRO A 112 -22.68 10.95 -5.13
N GLY A 113 -21.62 11.52 -4.53
CA GLY A 113 -21.13 11.08 -3.22
C GLY A 113 -22.11 11.38 -2.09
N TRP A 114 -22.66 12.59 -2.06
CA TRP A 114 -23.72 12.96 -1.12
C TRP A 114 -25.01 12.17 -1.36
N ALA A 115 -25.40 11.99 -2.63
CA ALA A 115 -26.58 11.20 -2.96
C ALA A 115 -26.44 9.75 -2.48
N LEU A 116 -25.23 9.17 -2.58
CA LEU A 116 -24.95 7.85 -2.04
C LEU A 116 -25.25 7.79 -0.54
N HIS A 117 -24.80 8.75 0.27
CA HIS A 117 -25.12 8.74 1.71
C HIS A 117 -26.63 8.70 2.00
N GLY A 118 -27.44 9.39 1.19
CA GLY A 118 -28.90 9.36 1.29
C GLY A 118 -29.48 8.00 0.91
N VAL A 119 -29.13 7.52 -0.29
CA VAL A 119 -29.58 6.21 -0.81
C VAL A 119 -29.16 5.07 0.10
N PHE A 120 -27.95 5.14 0.64
CA PHE A 120 -27.34 4.11 1.46
C PHE A 120 -28.10 3.86 2.77
N LYS A 121 -28.66 4.91 3.39
CA LYS A 121 -29.51 4.77 4.58
C LYS A 121 -30.70 3.84 4.33
N THR A 122 -31.23 3.83 3.10
CA THR A 122 -32.37 3.01 2.69
C THR A 122 -31.97 1.56 2.42
N VAL A 123 -30.77 1.32 1.86
CA VAL A 123 -30.38 -0.01 1.38
C VAL A 123 -29.42 -0.77 2.30
N ARG A 124 -28.77 -0.13 3.29
CA ARG A 124 -27.72 -0.73 4.13
C ARG A 124 -28.12 -2.01 4.88
N ASN A 125 -29.42 -2.19 5.16
CA ASN A 125 -29.97 -3.37 5.84
C ASN A 125 -30.67 -4.34 4.86
N ARG A 126 -30.50 -4.13 3.55
CA ARG A 126 -31.14 -4.91 2.48
C ARG A 126 -30.06 -5.39 1.50
N PRO A 127 -29.27 -6.41 1.86
CA PRO A 127 -28.08 -6.83 1.12
C PRO A 127 -28.33 -7.08 -0.38
N GLU A 128 -29.44 -7.72 -0.72
CA GLU A 128 -29.78 -8.01 -2.12
C GLU A 128 -30.01 -6.74 -2.95
N VAL A 129 -30.71 -5.75 -2.40
CA VAL A 129 -30.95 -4.46 -3.04
C VAL A 129 -29.65 -3.66 -3.13
N ALA A 130 -28.84 -3.67 -2.05
CA ALA A 130 -27.55 -3.00 -2.02
C ALA A 130 -26.58 -3.60 -3.06
N ARG A 131 -26.50 -4.93 -3.21
CA ARG A 131 -25.69 -5.58 -4.26
C ARG A 131 -26.16 -5.21 -5.64
N ALA A 132 -27.47 -5.32 -5.90
CA ALA A 132 -28.02 -4.96 -7.19
C ALA A 132 -27.76 -3.48 -7.51
N LEU A 133 -27.84 -2.57 -6.54
CA LEU A 133 -27.58 -1.15 -6.73
C LEU A 133 -26.10 -0.83 -6.96
N LEU A 134 -25.21 -1.38 -6.13
CA LEU A 134 -23.83 -0.90 -5.96
C LEU A 134 -22.78 -1.75 -6.68
N LEU A 135 -23.08 -3.01 -6.99
CA LEU A 135 -22.14 -3.89 -7.71
C LEU A 135 -22.52 -4.02 -9.19
N SER A 136 -21.50 -4.04 -10.03
CA SER A 136 -21.61 -4.30 -11.47
C SER A 136 -20.91 -5.62 -11.79
N GLU A 137 -21.65 -6.68 -12.09
CA GLU A 137 -21.13 -8.05 -12.26
C GLU A 137 -20.22 -8.52 -11.09
N GLY A 138 -20.58 -8.11 -9.87
CA GLY A 138 -19.84 -8.40 -8.64
C GLY A 138 -18.69 -7.42 -8.33
N TYR A 139 -18.39 -6.47 -9.21
CA TYR A 139 -17.35 -5.46 -8.99
C TYR A 139 -17.88 -4.23 -8.25
N LEU A 140 -17.10 -3.71 -7.31
CA LEU A 140 -17.25 -2.35 -6.84
C LEU A 140 -16.63 -1.39 -7.88
N TYR A 141 -17.43 -1.02 -8.88
CA TYR A 141 -16.96 -0.27 -10.04
C TYR A 141 -17.69 1.06 -10.17
N SER A 142 -16.95 2.13 -10.48
CA SER A 142 -17.52 3.41 -10.86
C SER A 142 -16.58 4.15 -11.79
N GLU A 143 -17.16 4.79 -12.79
CA GLU A 143 -16.44 5.70 -13.67
C GLU A 143 -16.49 7.14 -13.15
N ILE A 144 -17.33 7.43 -12.15
CA ILE A 144 -17.48 8.79 -11.59
C ILE A 144 -16.53 8.92 -10.39
N PRO A 145 -15.51 9.81 -10.44
CA PRO A 145 -14.48 9.89 -9.40
C PRO A 145 -15.02 10.13 -7.99
N GLU A 146 -16.01 11.02 -7.83
CA GLU A 146 -16.62 11.31 -6.52
C GLU A 146 -17.38 10.10 -5.97
N LEU A 147 -18.06 9.36 -6.84
CA LEU A 147 -18.79 8.16 -6.43
C LEU A 147 -17.82 7.03 -6.07
N ALA A 148 -16.73 6.86 -6.83
CA ALA A 148 -15.68 5.90 -6.53
C ALA A 148 -15.05 6.12 -5.14
N ALA A 149 -14.74 7.38 -4.79
CA ALA A 149 -14.26 7.75 -3.47
C ALA A 149 -15.29 7.42 -2.38
N SER A 150 -16.56 7.76 -2.64
CA SER A 150 -17.64 7.53 -1.68
C SER A 150 -17.94 6.04 -1.46
N PHE A 151 -17.73 5.22 -2.50
CA PHE A 151 -17.89 3.77 -2.39
C PHE A 151 -16.91 3.17 -1.38
N VAL A 152 -15.62 3.50 -1.46
CA VAL A 152 -14.61 2.95 -0.53
C VAL A 152 -14.76 3.49 0.90
N ASP A 153 -15.35 4.68 1.06
CA ASP A 153 -15.60 5.29 2.37
C ASP A 153 -16.83 4.72 3.09
N VAL A 154 -17.88 4.38 2.35
CA VAL A 154 -19.22 4.11 2.92
C VAL A 154 -19.63 2.65 2.79
N VAL A 155 -19.28 2.01 1.68
CA VAL A 155 -19.75 0.67 1.36
C VAL A 155 -18.86 -0.37 2.03
N GLU A 156 -19.49 -1.38 2.62
CA GLU A 156 -18.76 -2.46 3.26
C GLU A 156 -19.42 -3.80 2.98
N LEU A 157 -18.65 -4.87 3.17
CA LEU A 157 -19.06 -6.22 2.81
C LEU A 157 -20.35 -6.66 3.49
N HIS A 158 -20.56 -6.32 4.77
CA HIS A 158 -21.76 -6.70 5.50
C HIS A 158 -23.03 -5.94 5.06
N HIS A 159 -22.88 -4.80 4.39
CA HIS A 159 -23.99 -4.09 3.76
C HIS A 159 -24.46 -4.81 2.48
N LEU A 160 -23.56 -5.58 1.87
CA LEU A 160 -23.76 -6.27 0.60
C LEU A 160 -24.06 -7.76 0.79
N PHE A 161 -23.61 -8.39 1.87
CA PHE A 161 -23.69 -9.83 2.06
C PHE A 161 -24.19 -10.22 3.45
N SER A 162 -25.02 -11.26 3.47
CA SER A 162 -25.48 -11.93 4.69
C SER A 162 -24.90 -13.34 4.83
N GLU A 163 -24.29 -13.86 3.77
CA GLU A 163 -23.73 -15.19 3.65
C GLU A 163 -22.55 -15.40 4.62
N PRO A 164 -22.38 -16.59 5.22
CA PRO A 164 -21.37 -16.81 6.26
C PRO A 164 -19.94 -16.64 5.77
N GLU A 165 -19.71 -16.89 4.48
CA GLU A 165 -18.40 -16.79 3.83
C GLU A 165 -18.55 -16.20 2.43
N ILE A 166 -17.63 -15.28 2.11
CA ILE A 166 -17.53 -14.62 0.82
C ILE A 166 -16.09 -14.68 0.33
N THR A 167 -15.91 -14.50 -0.97
CA THR A 167 -14.59 -14.34 -1.60
C THR A 167 -14.48 -12.93 -2.17
N VAL A 168 -13.37 -12.27 -1.88
CA VAL A 168 -12.98 -10.97 -2.44
C VAL A 168 -11.79 -11.21 -3.35
N GLN A 169 -11.98 -10.97 -4.64
CA GLN A 169 -10.90 -10.97 -5.62
C GLN A 169 -10.33 -9.56 -5.78
N ARG A 170 -9.04 -9.40 -5.47
CA ARG A 170 -8.28 -8.15 -5.57
C ARG A 170 -7.10 -8.37 -6.49
N GLY A 171 -7.20 -7.88 -7.72
CA GLY A 171 -6.27 -8.28 -8.78
C GLY A 171 -6.28 -9.81 -8.93
N THR A 172 -5.10 -10.44 -8.89
CA THR A 172 -4.98 -11.91 -8.99
C THR A 172 -5.33 -12.66 -7.70
N GLN A 173 -5.47 -11.97 -6.58
CA GLN A 173 -5.62 -12.63 -5.29
C GLN A 173 -7.07 -12.93 -4.94
N LEU A 174 -7.31 -14.15 -4.45
CA LEU A 174 -8.58 -14.58 -3.89
C LEU A 174 -8.47 -14.58 -2.36
N LEU A 175 -9.10 -13.61 -1.72
CA LEU A 175 -9.12 -13.46 -0.27
C LEU A 175 -10.46 -13.98 0.27
N ARG A 176 -10.42 -14.97 1.16
CA ARG A 176 -11.63 -15.45 1.81
C ARG A 176 -11.92 -14.62 3.04
N ALA A 177 -13.18 -14.26 3.22
CA ALA A 177 -13.64 -13.56 4.41
C ALA A 177 -14.85 -14.27 5.02
N LYS A 178 -14.80 -14.47 6.34
CA LYS A 178 -15.90 -15.05 7.11
C LYS A 178 -16.57 -14.01 7.97
N LYS A 179 -17.88 -14.11 8.10
CA LYS A 179 -18.64 -13.26 9.01
C LYS A 179 -18.29 -13.67 10.44
N ASN A 180 -17.83 -12.72 11.24
CA ASN A 180 -17.49 -12.98 12.65
C ASN A 180 -18.77 -13.06 13.51
N LYS A 181 -18.64 -13.37 14.82
CA LYS A 181 -19.80 -13.38 15.76
C LYS A 181 -20.49 -12.01 15.89
N GLY A 182 -19.85 -10.95 15.43
CA GLY A 182 -20.43 -9.62 15.30
C GLY A 182 -21.16 -9.46 13.96
N PHE A 183 -21.04 -8.26 13.37
CA PHE A 183 -21.71 -7.89 12.13
C PHE A 183 -20.78 -7.87 10.90
N TRP A 184 -19.46 -7.85 11.11
CA TRP A 184 -18.47 -7.57 10.07
C TRP A 184 -17.83 -8.86 9.54
N TYR A 185 -17.22 -8.76 8.36
CA TYR A 185 -16.39 -9.84 7.81
C TYR A 185 -14.93 -9.65 8.25
N GLU A 186 -14.23 -10.76 8.46
CA GLU A 186 -12.79 -10.82 8.73
C GLU A 186 -12.13 -11.74 7.70
N TYR A 187 -10.95 -11.36 7.22
CA TYR A 187 -10.16 -12.22 6.34
C TYR A 187 -9.70 -13.45 7.11
N VAL A 188 -9.83 -14.63 6.51
CA VAL A 188 -9.40 -15.91 7.14
C VAL A 188 -8.10 -16.45 6.58
N ASP A 189 -7.63 -15.88 5.48
CA ASP A 189 -6.35 -16.16 4.84
C ASP A 189 -5.71 -14.88 4.28
N GLY A 190 -4.59 -15.04 3.57
CA GLY A 190 -3.81 -13.94 3.02
C GLY A 190 -3.04 -13.13 4.07
N PRO A 191 -2.36 -12.05 3.64
CA PRO A 191 -1.52 -11.22 4.50
C PRO A 191 -2.32 -10.44 5.56
N GLU A 192 -3.64 -10.32 5.38
CA GLU A 192 -4.54 -9.58 6.27
C GLU A 192 -5.38 -10.51 7.16
N ARG A 193 -4.99 -11.78 7.31
CA ARG A 193 -5.71 -12.75 8.14
C ARG A 193 -6.00 -12.20 9.55
N GLY A 194 -7.25 -12.33 9.98
CA GLY A 194 -7.77 -11.84 11.26
C GLY A 194 -8.08 -10.35 11.28
N GLN A 195 -7.79 -9.61 10.21
CA GLN A 195 -8.21 -8.22 10.06
C GLN A 195 -9.63 -8.15 9.50
N ARG A 196 -10.32 -7.06 9.83
CA ARG A 196 -11.63 -6.75 9.23
C ARG A 196 -11.49 -6.62 7.72
N ALA A 197 -12.25 -7.39 6.98
CA ALA A 197 -12.27 -7.36 5.53
C ALA A 197 -12.96 -6.08 5.05
N ARG A 198 -12.24 -5.29 4.23
CA ARG A 198 -12.76 -4.08 3.60
C ARG A 198 -12.78 -4.23 2.10
N LEU A 199 -13.69 -3.47 1.49
CA LEU A 199 -13.87 -3.43 0.05
C LEU A 199 -13.05 -2.26 -0.51
N LEU A 200 -12.20 -2.56 -1.50
CA LEU A 200 -11.52 -1.53 -2.30
C LEU A 200 -12.27 -1.34 -3.62
N LEU A 201 -12.04 -0.20 -4.27
CA LEU A 201 -12.55 -0.01 -5.62
C LEU A 201 -11.94 -1.09 -6.52
N LEU A 202 -12.74 -1.58 -7.46
CA LEU A 202 -12.41 -2.64 -8.42
C LEU A 202 -12.28 -4.05 -7.83
N ASP A 203 -12.44 -4.23 -6.51
CA ASP A 203 -12.60 -5.56 -5.92
C ASP A 203 -13.85 -6.23 -6.52
N ARG A 204 -13.73 -7.51 -6.84
CA ARG A 204 -14.85 -8.36 -7.26
C ARG A 204 -15.24 -9.27 -6.11
N VAL A 205 -16.52 -9.35 -5.77
CA VAL A 205 -16.97 -10.07 -4.58
C VAL A 205 -18.15 -10.97 -4.88
N TRP A 206 -18.13 -12.18 -4.31
CA TRP A 206 -19.23 -13.13 -4.41
C TRP A 206 -19.34 -14.04 -3.18
N PRO A 207 -20.52 -14.62 -2.92
CA PRO A 207 -20.68 -15.64 -1.90
C PRO A 207 -19.92 -16.92 -2.23
N SER A 208 -19.41 -17.62 -1.22
CA SER A 208 -18.74 -18.92 -1.43
C SER A 208 -19.63 -19.90 -2.22
N GLY A 209 -19.04 -20.58 -3.21
CA GLY A 209 -19.75 -21.50 -4.11
C GLY A 209 -20.56 -20.85 -5.23
N LYS A 210 -20.60 -19.51 -5.34
CA LYS A 210 -21.29 -18.77 -6.41
C LYS A 210 -20.32 -18.01 -7.30
N GLU A 211 -19.31 -18.71 -7.81
CA GLU A 211 -18.24 -18.09 -8.57
C GLU A 211 -18.75 -17.47 -9.89
N PRO A 212 -18.50 -16.17 -10.13
CA PRO A 212 -19.09 -15.43 -11.26
C PRO A 212 -18.37 -15.67 -12.61
N GLY A 213 -17.62 -16.77 -12.76
CA GLY A 213 -16.82 -17.08 -13.96
C GLY A 213 -15.54 -16.22 -14.08
N PRO A 214 -14.87 -16.23 -15.24
CA PRO A 214 -13.59 -15.53 -15.44
C PRO A 214 -13.64 -14.04 -15.09
N PRO A 215 -12.57 -13.45 -14.55
CA PRO A 215 -12.51 -12.03 -14.26
C PRO A 215 -12.49 -11.18 -15.54
N LEU A 216 -13.09 -9.99 -15.46
CA LEU A 216 -13.05 -8.98 -16.52
C LEU A 216 -11.78 -8.13 -16.43
N HIS A 217 -11.14 -8.09 -15.26
CA HIS A 217 -9.96 -7.30 -15.01
C HIS A 217 -8.69 -8.13 -15.22
N LEU A 218 -7.61 -7.44 -15.58
CA LEU A 218 -6.26 -7.95 -15.79
C LEU A 218 -5.34 -7.20 -14.82
N SER A 219 -4.63 -7.92 -13.96
CA SER A 219 -3.76 -7.32 -12.93
C SER A 219 -2.44 -6.86 -13.52
N LEU A 220 -2.08 -5.59 -13.30
CA LEU A 220 -0.82 -5.01 -13.78
C LEU A 220 0.30 -5.14 -12.75
N ARG A 221 -0.01 -5.22 -11.45
CA ARG A 221 0.99 -5.22 -10.37
C ARG A 221 2.05 -6.31 -10.54
N GLY A 222 1.61 -7.55 -10.75
CA GLY A 222 2.49 -8.71 -10.88
C GLY A 222 3.50 -8.53 -12.01
N VAL A 223 3.01 -8.31 -13.22
CA VAL A 223 3.87 -8.19 -14.42
C VAL A 223 4.80 -6.98 -14.36
N VAL A 224 4.36 -5.85 -13.81
CA VAL A 224 5.19 -4.63 -13.68
C VAL A 224 6.35 -4.85 -12.70
N LEU A 225 6.10 -5.53 -11.59
CA LEU A 225 7.13 -5.86 -10.60
C LEU A 225 8.05 -6.96 -11.11
N GLU A 226 7.52 -8.08 -11.58
CA GLU A 226 8.30 -9.23 -12.07
C GLU A 226 9.22 -8.83 -13.25
N ALA A 227 8.76 -7.98 -14.16
CA ALA A 227 9.51 -7.59 -15.36
C ALA A 227 10.29 -6.28 -15.22
N GLY A 228 10.32 -5.64 -14.03
CA GLY A 228 11.04 -4.38 -13.82
C GLY A 228 10.53 -3.23 -14.69
N ILE A 229 9.23 -3.23 -15.03
CA ILE A 229 8.62 -2.19 -15.87
C ILE A 229 8.30 -0.98 -14.98
N GLU A 230 8.60 0.22 -15.46
CA GLU A 230 8.28 1.44 -14.69
C GLU A 230 6.88 1.95 -14.98
N ARG A 231 6.48 1.92 -16.27
CA ARG A 231 5.19 2.37 -16.76
C ARG A 231 4.75 1.57 -17.97
N VAL A 232 3.45 1.59 -18.26
CA VAL A 232 2.89 0.96 -19.46
C VAL A 232 1.96 1.91 -20.22
N ARG A 233 1.91 1.74 -21.54
CA ARG A 233 0.90 2.34 -22.41
C ARG A 233 0.17 1.21 -23.11
N VAL A 234 -1.14 1.11 -22.90
CA VAL A 234 -1.96 0.06 -23.50
C VAL A 234 -2.17 0.39 -24.98
N ARG A 235 -1.85 -0.56 -25.87
CA ARG A 235 -2.08 -0.43 -27.32
C ARG A 235 -3.27 -1.26 -27.79
N HIS A 236 -3.35 -2.50 -27.32
CA HIS A 236 -4.38 -3.44 -27.74
C HIS A 236 -4.72 -4.40 -26.61
N ILE A 237 -6.00 -4.69 -26.42
CA ILE A 237 -6.50 -5.71 -25.50
C ILE A 237 -7.21 -6.76 -26.35
N GLY A 238 -6.65 -7.95 -26.44
CA GLY A 238 -7.26 -9.09 -27.11
C GLY A 238 -7.85 -10.09 -26.12
N ALA A 239 -8.41 -11.18 -26.65
CA ALA A 239 -8.98 -12.24 -25.81
C ALA A 239 -7.93 -13.04 -25.03
N GLU A 240 -6.74 -13.23 -25.62
CA GLU A 240 -5.65 -14.05 -25.08
C GLU A 240 -4.38 -13.25 -24.77
N HIS A 241 -4.22 -12.09 -25.40
CA HIS A 241 -3.01 -11.29 -25.33
C HIS A 241 -3.33 -9.82 -25.07
N VAL A 242 -2.38 -9.11 -24.46
CA VAL A 242 -2.38 -7.65 -24.37
C VAL A 242 -1.09 -7.13 -24.99
N VAL A 243 -1.21 -6.12 -25.84
CA VAL A 243 -0.05 -5.40 -26.39
C VAL A 243 0.07 -4.07 -25.65
N MET A 244 1.26 -3.81 -25.12
CA MET A 244 1.58 -2.57 -24.43
C MET A 244 2.96 -2.06 -24.85
N ASP A 245 3.20 -0.77 -24.76
CA ASP A 245 4.57 -0.26 -24.68
C ASP A 245 4.98 -0.19 -23.21
N ALA A 246 6.04 -0.90 -22.83
CA ALA A 246 6.59 -0.90 -21.48
C ALA A 246 7.77 0.07 -21.39
N ARG A 247 7.79 0.91 -20.35
CA ARG A 247 8.89 1.85 -20.12
C ARG A 247 9.99 1.22 -19.29
N HIS A 248 11.23 1.29 -19.81
CA HIS A 248 12.47 0.97 -19.11
C HIS A 248 13.40 2.18 -19.24
N GLY A 249 13.53 2.97 -18.17
CA GLY A 249 14.28 4.23 -18.23
C GLY A 249 13.64 5.21 -19.22
N ASN A 250 14.39 5.57 -20.27
CA ASN A 250 13.91 6.50 -21.30
C ASN A 250 13.24 5.79 -22.50
N ASP A 251 13.34 4.46 -22.60
CA ASP A 251 12.85 3.70 -23.74
C ASP A 251 11.44 3.17 -23.50
N TRP A 252 10.62 3.23 -24.56
CA TRP A 252 9.32 2.57 -24.62
C TRP A 252 9.44 1.37 -25.55
N VAL A 253 9.31 0.17 -24.98
CA VAL A 253 9.53 -1.09 -25.69
C VAL A 253 8.19 -1.80 -25.93
N PRO A 254 7.81 -2.05 -27.19
CA PRO A 254 6.62 -2.85 -27.50
C PRO A 254 6.73 -4.23 -26.86
N THR A 255 5.72 -4.60 -26.09
CA THR A 255 5.71 -5.78 -25.22
C THR A 255 4.43 -6.56 -25.47
N LEU A 256 4.60 -7.86 -25.71
CA LEU A 256 3.50 -8.81 -25.79
C LEU A 256 3.32 -9.49 -24.44
N LEU A 257 2.11 -9.41 -23.91
CA LEU A 257 1.71 -10.09 -22.67
C LEU A 257 0.69 -11.17 -22.99
N SER A 258 0.81 -12.34 -22.36
CA SER A 258 -0.27 -13.32 -22.34
C SER A 258 -1.16 -13.15 -21.12
N ILE A 259 -2.45 -13.40 -21.33
CA ILE A 259 -3.45 -13.46 -20.28
C ILE A 259 -3.50 -14.89 -19.75
N LYS A 260 -3.18 -15.06 -18.46
CA LYS A 260 -3.26 -16.32 -17.74
C LYS A 260 -4.54 -16.37 -16.88
N GLU A 261 -4.77 -17.50 -16.24
CA GLU A 261 -5.90 -17.71 -15.33
C GLU A 261 -5.96 -16.62 -14.23
N GLY A 262 -7.17 -16.29 -13.77
CA GLY A 262 -7.37 -15.28 -12.72
C GLY A 262 -7.06 -13.84 -13.15
N GLY A 263 -6.84 -13.58 -14.44
CA GLY A 263 -6.49 -12.25 -14.94
C GLY A 263 -5.02 -11.87 -14.72
N ARG A 264 -4.15 -12.85 -14.46
CA ARG A 264 -2.69 -12.65 -14.36
C ARG A 264 -2.11 -12.36 -15.74
N LEU A 265 -1.17 -11.41 -15.81
CA LEU A 265 -0.41 -11.11 -17.03
C LEU A 265 1.01 -11.65 -16.92
N SER A 266 1.58 -12.09 -18.03
CA SER A 266 2.98 -12.54 -18.13
C SER A 266 3.61 -11.98 -19.39
N VAL A 267 4.83 -11.46 -19.28
CA VAL A 267 5.62 -11.06 -20.46
C VAL A 267 5.91 -12.30 -21.29
N GLU A 268 5.58 -12.27 -22.59
CA GLU A 268 5.99 -13.30 -23.54
C GLU A 268 7.24 -12.90 -24.31
N CYS A 269 7.29 -11.65 -24.78
CA CYS A 269 8.45 -11.10 -25.46
C CYS A 269 8.43 -9.57 -25.44
N GLN A 270 9.60 -8.98 -25.66
CA GLN A 270 9.79 -7.54 -25.84
C GLN A 270 10.54 -7.27 -27.14
N ALA A 271 10.00 -6.38 -27.98
CA ALA A 271 10.61 -5.99 -29.23
C ALA A 271 11.57 -4.81 -29.01
N VAL A 272 12.67 -5.07 -28.31
CA VAL A 272 13.70 -4.05 -28.02
C VAL A 272 14.25 -3.47 -29.35
N PRO A 273 14.38 -2.14 -29.49
CA PRO A 273 15.00 -1.55 -30.67
C PRO A 273 16.47 -1.96 -30.79
N GLU A 274 16.95 -2.15 -32.02
CA GLU A 274 18.33 -2.57 -32.29
C GLU A 274 19.33 -1.57 -31.67
N GLY A 275 20.31 -2.09 -30.93
CA GLY A 275 21.34 -1.27 -30.27
C GLY A 275 20.90 -0.61 -28.97
N ARG A 276 19.71 -0.94 -28.45
CA ARG A 276 19.20 -0.46 -27.14
C ARG A 276 19.19 -1.55 -26.06
N ASP A 277 19.64 -2.76 -26.38
CA ASP A 277 19.58 -3.93 -25.51
C ASP A 277 20.21 -3.68 -24.13
N ASP A 278 21.44 -3.15 -24.11
CA ASP A 278 22.17 -2.87 -22.87
C ASP A 278 21.48 -1.79 -22.01
N GLU A 279 20.93 -0.75 -22.63
CA GLU A 279 20.27 0.35 -21.91
C GLU A 279 18.94 -0.10 -21.30
N VAL A 280 18.15 -0.88 -22.04
CA VAL A 280 16.90 -1.48 -21.54
C VAL A 280 17.19 -2.49 -20.43
N ALA A 281 18.19 -3.35 -20.61
CA ALA A 281 18.60 -4.31 -19.59
C ALA A 281 19.08 -3.63 -18.31
N HIS A 282 19.90 -2.58 -18.44
CA HIS A 282 20.37 -1.80 -17.30
C HIS A 282 19.23 -1.08 -16.57
N ALA A 283 18.31 -0.44 -17.31
CA ALA A 283 17.15 0.22 -16.70
C ALA A 283 16.24 -0.78 -15.97
N ARG A 284 16.00 -1.96 -16.57
CA ARG A 284 15.26 -3.06 -15.94
C ARG A 284 15.94 -3.52 -14.64
N GLU A 285 17.26 -3.68 -14.65
CA GLU A 285 18.04 -4.06 -13.46
C GLU A 285 17.89 -3.01 -12.34
N LEU A 286 18.02 -1.72 -12.67
CA LEU A 286 17.84 -0.63 -11.71
C LEU A 286 16.42 -0.60 -11.12
N ALA A 287 15.40 -0.82 -11.95
CA ALA A 287 14.01 -0.89 -11.50
C ALA A 287 13.79 -2.06 -10.53
N LEU A 288 14.29 -3.26 -10.87
CA LEU A 288 14.21 -4.44 -10.00
C LEU A 288 14.97 -4.23 -8.67
N ARG A 289 16.17 -3.64 -8.71
CA ARG A 289 16.92 -3.27 -7.51
C ARG A 289 16.15 -2.32 -6.62
N ARG A 290 15.56 -1.27 -7.20
CA ARG A 290 14.71 -0.31 -6.49
C ARG A 290 13.50 -1.01 -5.86
N GLN A 291 12.82 -1.88 -6.60
CA GLN A 291 11.67 -2.62 -6.07
C GLN A 291 12.03 -3.49 -4.86
N ARG A 292 13.22 -4.14 -4.88
CA ARG A 292 13.70 -4.93 -3.73
C ARG A 292 13.86 -4.09 -2.46
N VAL A 293 14.55 -2.94 -2.53
CA VAL A 293 14.70 -2.07 -1.35
C VAL A 293 13.38 -1.43 -0.92
N LEU A 294 12.52 -1.05 -1.87
CA LEU A 294 11.19 -0.53 -1.56
C LEU A 294 10.29 -1.58 -0.90
N SER A 295 10.47 -2.87 -1.21
CA SER A 295 9.72 -3.93 -0.55
C SER A 295 9.98 -3.97 0.95
N SER A 296 11.26 -3.92 1.37
CA SER A 296 11.62 -3.87 2.79
C SER A 296 11.10 -2.59 3.47
N LEU A 297 11.21 -1.43 2.79
CA LEU A 297 10.65 -0.18 3.30
C LEU A 297 9.13 -0.25 3.48
N ARG A 298 8.42 -0.83 2.50
CA ARG A 298 6.98 -1.07 2.59
C ARG A 298 6.64 -2.01 3.73
N SER A 299 7.42 -3.07 3.95
CA SER A 299 7.24 -3.98 5.09
C SER A 299 7.28 -3.23 6.42
N ALA A 300 8.30 -2.38 6.63
CA ALA A 300 8.40 -1.53 7.81
C ALA A 300 7.21 -0.57 7.96
N ILE A 301 6.78 0.07 6.86
CA ILE A 301 5.58 0.92 6.84
C ILE A 301 4.32 0.13 7.25
N VAL A 302 4.11 -1.06 6.69
CA VAL A 302 2.93 -1.90 7.00
C VAL A 302 2.94 -2.32 8.46
N GLU A 303 4.10 -2.66 9.02
CA GLU A 303 4.24 -2.98 10.44
C GLU A 303 3.90 -1.78 11.32
N MET A 304 4.41 -0.58 11.01
CA MET A 304 4.07 0.66 11.72
C MET A 304 2.56 0.97 11.65
N VAL A 305 1.93 0.74 10.50
CA VAL A 305 0.47 0.88 10.33
C VAL A 305 -0.29 -0.15 11.18
N GLY A 306 0.20 -1.39 11.27
CA GLY A 306 -0.37 -2.44 12.13
C GLY A 306 -0.15 -2.22 13.63
N GLU A 307 0.90 -1.49 14.01
CA GLU A 307 1.12 -1.02 15.38
C GLU A 307 0.15 0.09 15.77
N ALA A 308 -0.21 0.96 14.81
CA ALA A 308 -1.08 2.11 15.01
C ALA A 308 -0.60 2.99 16.19
N LEU A 309 0.68 3.34 16.16
CA LEU A 309 1.33 4.19 17.17
C LEU A 309 0.57 5.51 17.37
N PRO A 310 0.57 6.05 18.61
CA PRO A 310 -0.14 7.29 18.89
C PRO A 310 0.50 8.48 18.18
N PHE A 311 -0.33 9.41 17.71
CA PHE A 311 0.16 10.74 17.35
C PHE A 311 0.72 11.43 18.59
N ASP A 312 1.81 12.18 18.42
CA ASP A 312 2.46 12.91 19.51
C ASP A 312 1.73 14.23 19.79
N GLU A 313 0.46 14.11 20.20
CA GLU A 313 -0.43 15.20 20.61
C GLU A 313 -0.99 14.82 21.99
N PRO A 314 -0.73 15.64 23.03
CA PRO A 314 -1.30 15.44 24.36
C PRO A 314 -2.83 15.41 24.34
N ARG A 315 -3.46 14.60 25.19
CA ARG A 315 -4.94 14.58 25.34
C ARG A 315 -5.45 15.91 25.89
N THR A 316 -4.75 16.46 26.88
CA THR A 316 -4.94 17.81 27.41
C THR A 316 -3.79 18.66 26.92
N GLU A 317 -4.06 19.64 26.07
CA GLU A 317 -3.06 20.48 25.43
C GLU A 317 -3.09 21.91 25.97
N GLU A 318 -1.92 22.46 26.30
CA GLU A 318 -1.72 23.86 26.67
C GLU A 318 -0.84 24.57 25.62
N GLY A 319 -1.47 25.27 24.67
CA GLY A 319 -0.77 25.89 23.54
C GLY A 319 -0.54 24.90 22.40
N GLN A 320 0.61 24.96 21.73
CA GLN A 320 1.02 23.99 20.71
C GLN A 320 2.11 23.11 21.33
N GLN A 321 1.77 21.85 21.63
CA GLN A 321 2.64 20.91 22.31
C GLN A 321 2.90 19.62 21.51
N ASP A 322 2.53 19.60 20.23
CA ASP A 322 2.87 18.52 19.30
C ASP A 322 4.36 18.20 19.36
N GLY A 323 4.70 16.94 19.66
CA GLY A 323 6.07 16.50 19.76
C GLY A 323 6.68 16.50 21.18
N ASN A 324 5.90 16.75 22.23
CA ASN A 324 6.42 16.73 23.60
C ASN A 324 6.22 15.38 24.33
N LEU A 325 5.36 14.49 23.85
CA LEU A 325 5.16 13.16 24.45
C LEU A 325 6.32 12.20 24.14
N ARG A 326 6.92 12.22 22.94
CA ARG A 326 8.03 11.29 22.62
C ARG A 326 9.26 11.46 23.53
N PRO A 327 9.72 12.68 23.89
CA PRO A 327 10.75 12.86 24.91
C PRO A 327 10.37 12.27 26.27
N ALA A 328 9.15 12.53 26.75
CA ALA A 328 8.66 11.99 28.02
C ALA A 328 8.55 10.45 27.99
N TRP A 329 8.06 9.90 26.88
CA TRP A 329 8.02 8.46 26.63
C TRP A 329 9.43 7.85 26.64
N ARG A 330 10.41 8.47 25.96
CA ARG A 330 11.80 7.97 25.90
C ARG A 330 12.43 7.95 27.29
N TRP A 331 12.20 9.00 28.08
CA TRP A 331 12.63 9.05 29.47
C TRP A 331 12.03 7.89 30.28
N ALA A 332 10.71 7.72 30.24
CA ALA A 332 10.02 6.64 30.96
C ALA A 332 10.51 5.24 30.53
N TYR A 333 10.64 5.01 29.23
CA TYR A 333 11.14 3.75 28.67
C TYR A 333 12.53 3.38 29.20
N THR A 334 13.47 4.33 29.13
CA THR A 334 14.87 4.12 29.56
C THR A 334 15.01 3.99 31.08
N HIS A 335 14.06 4.51 31.86
CA HIS A 335 14.02 4.36 33.33
C HIS A 335 13.25 3.11 33.79
N GLY A 336 12.85 2.24 32.86
CA GLY A 336 12.14 1.01 33.18
C GLY A 336 10.70 1.21 33.64
N TRP A 337 10.09 2.36 33.34
CA TRP A 337 8.69 2.63 33.68
C TRP A 337 7.75 2.06 32.62
N ASP A 338 6.56 1.64 33.04
CA ASP A 338 5.51 1.13 32.14
C ASP A 338 4.48 2.21 31.76
N SER A 339 4.54 3.38 32.43
CA SER A 339 3.68 4.54 32.17
C SER A 339 4.40 5.85 32.53
N TYR A 340 3.86 6.97 32.06
CA TYR A 340 4.32 8.32 32.37
C TYR A 340 3.15 9.30 32.38
N THR A 341 3.33 10.45 33.04
CA THR A 341 2.31 11.51 33.11
C THR A 341 2.76 12.73 32.32
N PHE A 342 1.84 13.37 31.61
CA PHE A 342 2.04 14.64 30.91
C PHE A 342 0.73 15.43 30.94
N ASN A 343 0.75 16.69 31.41
CA ASN A 343 -0.44 17.51 31.64
C ASN A 343 -1.56 16.76 32.40
N ASP A 344 -1.22 16.13 33.53
CA ASP A 344 -2.11 15.31 34.37
C ASP A 344 -2.72 14.06 33.70
N ASP A 345 -2.44 13.83 32.42
CA ASP A 345 -2.84 12.62 31.71
C ASP A 345 -1.79 11.51 31.84
N THR A 346 -2.24 10.27 32.08
CA THR A 346 -1.37 9.10 32.08
C THR A 346 -1.33 8.42 30.72
N TYR A 347 -0.11 8.17 30.25
CA TYR A 347 0.23 7.50 29.01
C TYR A 347 0.98 6.20 29.30
N LEU A 348 0.81 5.20 28.43
CA LEU A 348 1.46 3.91 28.56
C LEU A 348 2.72 3.85 27.68
N VAL A 349 3.78 3.23 28.19
CA VAL A 349 4.98 2.89 27.41
C VAL A 349 4.71 1.64 26.55
N PHE A 350 4.01 0.68 27.16
CA PHE A 350 3.40 -0.58 26.70
C PHE A 350 2.12 -0.47 25.85
N ASP A 351 1.99 -1.16 24.72
CA ASP A 351 0.67 -1.61 24.28
C ASP A 351 0.26 -2.92 24.96
N ALA A 352 -0.98 -3.37 24.73
CA ALA A 352 -1.50 -4.60 25.34
C ALA A 352 -0.75 -5.88 24.90
N LYS A 353 0.06 -5.82 23.84
CA LYS A 353 0.92 -6.91 23.35
C LYS A 353 2.37 -6.76 23.84
N GLY A 354 2.66 -5.77 24.68
CA GLY A 354 4.01 -5.47 25.14
C GLY A 354 4.87 -4.75 24.10
N ARG A 355 4.30 -4.22 23.01
CA ARG A 355 5.05 -3.47 22.00
C ARG A 355 5.24 -2.00 22.44
N PRO A 356 6.41 -1.39 22.18
CA PRO A 356 6.67 0.01 22.51
C PRO A 356 5.67 0.97 21.82
N LYS A 357 5.01 1.84 22.59
CA LYS A 357 4.08 2.88 22.10
C LYS A 357 4.77 4.21 21.89
N VAL A 358 5.76 4.25 21.01
CA VAL A 358 6.52 5.46 20.68
C VAL A 358 5.57 6.51 20.06
N PRO A 359 5.37 7.69 20.67
CA PRO A 359 4.61 8.76 20.04
C PRO A 359 5.31 9.29 18.78
N GLN A 360 4.53 9.64 17.76
CA GLN A 360 5.05 10.09 16.46
C GLN A 360 4.31 11.31 15.93
N VAL A 361 5.05 12.28 15.41
CA VAL A 361 4.51 13.26 14.44
C VAL A 361 4.68 12.74 13.01
N CYS A 362 4.18 13.48 12.01
CA CYS A 362 4.21 13.03 10.62
C CYS A 362 5.62 12.80 10.05
N ILE A 363 6.63 13.60 10.45
CA ILE A 363 8.01 13.39 9.98
C ILE A 363 8.70 12.24 10.72
N ASP A 364 8.35 11.97 11.97
CA ASP A 364 8.86 10.81 12.68
C ASP A 364 8.46 9.51 11.98
N PHE A 365 7.24 9.44 11.43
CA PHE A 365 6.81 8.29 10.65
C PHE A 365 7.73 8.04 9.44
N VAL A 366 8.22 9.11 8.80
CA VAL A 366 9.17 9.02 7.69
C VAL A 366 10.53 8.52 8.17
N THR A 367 11.10 9.16 9.19
CA THR A 367 12.44 8.79 9.68
C THR A 367 12.43 7.40 10.31
N ASP A 368 11.42 7.08 11.13
CA ASP A 368 11.30 5.78 11.79
C ASP A 368 11.08 4.66 10.77
N ALA A 369 10.42 4.91 9.63
CA ALA A 369 10.28 3.91 8.57
C ALA A 369 11.63 3.56 7.92
N PHE A 370 12.49 4.54 7.65
CA PHE A 370 13.85 4.29 7.17
C PHE A 370 14.70 3.57 8.21
N GLU A 371 14.64 4.00 9.48
CA GLU A 371 15.35 3.37 10.59
C GLU A 371 14.93 1.90 10.77
N ARG A 372 13.62 1.62 10.79
CA ARG A 372 13.07 0.25 10.92
C ARG A 372 13.42 -0.63 9.72
N ALA A 373 13.37 -0.08 8.50
CA ALA A 373 13.84 -0.79 7.31
C ALA A 373 15.35 -1.10 7.37
N GLY A 374 16.12 -0.29 8.11
CA GLY A 374 17.53 -0.53 8.43
C GLY A 374 17.78 -1.44 9.64
N GLY A 375 16.71 -1.87 10.33
CA GLY A 375 16.78 -2.75 11.49
C GLY A 375 16.84 -2.06 12.85
N THR A 376 16.52 -0.77 12.93
CA THR A 376 16.41 -0.05 14.21
C THR A 376 15.05 -0.31 14.86
N TRP A 377 15.04 -0.77 16.11
CA TRP A 377 13.83 -1.13 16.85
C TRP A 377 13.93 -0.78 18.33
N TRP A 378 12.79 -0.52 18.96
CA TRP A 378 12.70 -0.46 20.42
C TRP A 378 12.36 -1.85 20.95
N ALA A 379 13.10 -2.33 21.94
CA ALA A 379 12.87 -3.64 22.50
C ALA A 379 11.50 -3.72 23.24
N PRO A 380 10.79 -4.85 23.15
CA PRO A 380 9.45 -5.01 23.73
C PRO A 380 9.50 -5.14 25.26
N SER A 381 8.31 -5.22 25.87
CA SER A 381 8.18 -5.54 27.29
C SER A 381 8.78 -6.91 27.64
N GLY A 382 9.47 -6.97 28.77
CA GLY A 382 10.18 -8.16 29.25
C GLY A 382 11.61 -8.33 28.73
N ALA A 383 12.05 -7.50 27.78
CA ALA A 383 13.44 -7.46 27.32
C ALA A 383 14.22 -6.29 27.95
N GLU A 384 15.55 -6.33 27.75
CA GLU A 384 16.45 -5.18 27.67
C GLU A 384 15.75 -3.86 27.32
N ARG A 385 15.66 -2.84 28.18
CA ARG A 385 15.12 -1.52 27.80
C ARG A 385 16.13 -0.78 26.94
N GLU A 386 16.20 -1.15 25.67
CA GLU A 386 17.15 -0.59 24.72
C GLU A 386 16.52 -0.26 23.35
N ARG A 387 17.17 0.68 22.66
CA ARG A 387 16.93 0.91 21.23
C ARG A 387 18.01 0.18 20.45
N ILE A 388 17.62 -0.94 19.86
CA ILE A 388 18.46 -1.73 18.96
C ILE A 388 18.75 -0.85 17.73
N ARG A 389 20.02 -0.61 17.45
CA ARG A 389 20.44 0.25 16.33
C ARG A 389 20.62 -0.58 15.06
N GLY A 390 20.01 -0.11 13.98
CA GLY A 390 20.19 -0.62 12.63
C GLY A 390 21.34 0.06 11.89
N SER A 391 21.28 -0.01 10.56
CA SER A 391 22.24 0.62 9.64
C SER A 391 22.14 2.15 9.57
N VAL A 392 21.01 2.72 10.00
CA VAL A 392 20.76 4.16 10.02
C VAL A 392 20.06 4.56 11.32
N ASP A 393 20.52 5.68 11.87
CA ASP A 393 19.94 6.34 13.04
C ASP A 393 19.92 7.85 12.82
N PHE A 394 18.74 8.44 12.68
CA PHE A 394 18.62 9.88 12.43
C PHE A 394 18.99 10.73 13.66
N ASP A 395 19.11 10.14 14.86
CA ASP A 395 19.68 10.84 16.02
C ASP A 395 21.19 11.07 15.86
N ASP A 396 21.90 10.18 15.15
CA ASP A 396 23.37 10.20 15.06
C ASP A 396 23.90 10.93 13.82
N ILE A 397 23.04 11.24 12.82
CA ILE A 397 23.46 11.88 11.56
C ILE A 397 23.39 13.42 11.58
N GLY A 398 23.17 14.03 12.76
CA GLY A 398 23.33 15.47 12.98
C GLY A 398 22.15 16.35 12.60
N ILE A 399 20.92 15.82 12.53
CA ILE A 399 19.72 16.64 12.28
C ILE A 399 19.28 17.34 13.58
N VAL A 400 19.64 18.61 13.72
CA VAL A 400 19.16 19.45 14.84
C VAL A 400 17.67 19.74 14.65
N ASN A 401 16.84 19.32 15.61
CA ASN A 401 15.37 19.38 15.52
C ASN A 401 14.77 18.52 14.38
N ARG A 402 15.14 17.23 14.34
CA ARG A 402 14.65 16.25 13.34
C ARG A 402 13.14 16.10 13.22
N ARG A 403 12.38 16.62 14.19
CA ARG A 403 10.93 16.52 14.27
C ARG A 403 10.21 17.62 13.49
N SER A 404 10.96 18.53 12.85
CA SER A 404 10.39 19.50 11.93
C SER A 404 10.54 19.07 10.47
N VAL A 405 9.45 19.15 9.70
CA VAL A 405 9.43 18.82 8.28
C VAL A 405 10.37 19.75 7.48
N ASP A 406 10.41 21.05 7.80
CA ASP A 406 11.27 22.01 7.11
C ASP A 406 12.77 21.71 7.35
N VAL A 407 13.13 21.32 8.58
CA VAL A 407 14.48 20.91 8.95
C VAL A 407 14.88 19.67 8.18
N PHE A 408 14.00 18.65 8.10
CA PHE A 408 14.28 17.45 7.32
C PHE A 408 14.50 17.78 5.83
N ILE A 409 13.68 18.67 5.25
CA ILE A 409 13.84 19.11 3.85
C ILE A 409 15.20 19.78 3.65
N ARG A 410 15.62 20.69 4.54
CA ARG A 410 16.94 21.34 4.46
C ARG A 410 18.06 20.32 4.57
N PHE A 411 17.99 19.43 5.57
CA PHE A 411 18.96 18.34 5.73
C PHE A 411 19.06 17.49 4.46
N ALA A 412 17.93 17.10 3.87
CA ALA A 412 17.92 16.30 2.65
C ALA A 412 18.57 17.04 1.47
N ALA A 413 18.35 18.36 1.36
CA ALA A 413 18.96 19.18 0.32
C ALA A 413 20.49 19.33 0.52
N GLU A 414 20.94 19.36 1.76
CA GLU A 414 22.36 19.40 2.14
C GLU A 414 23.07 18.03 2.01
N ARG A 415 22.29 16.96 1.77
CA ARG A 415 22.77 15.57 1.65
C ARG A 415 22.45 14.98 0.27
N PRO A 416 23.00 15.54 -0.83
CA PRO A 416 22.71 15.08 -2.19
C PRO A 416 23.20 13.65 -2.46
N GLU A 417 24.09 13.09 -1.63
CA GLU A 417 24.49 11.68 -1.66
C GLU A 417 23.36 10.75 -1.17
N MET A 418 22.50 11.23 -0.28
CA MET A 418 21.37 10.47 0.28
C MET A 418 20.07 10.73 -0.48
N PHE A 419 19.82 11.99 -0.86
CA PHE A 419 18.53 12.43 -1.38
C PHE A 419 18.64 13.25 -2.68
N ASP A 420 17.54 13.27 -3.42
CA ASP A 420 17.25 14.20 -4.51
C ASP A 420 16.02 15.03 -4.10
N VAL A 421 16.20 16.34 -3.95
CA VAL A 421 15.16 17.25 -3.43
C VAL A 421 14.65 18.16 -4.53
N TYR A 422 13.33 18.19 -4.70
CA TYR A 422 12.63 19.06 -5.64
C TYR A 422 11.58 19.89 -4.91
N GLY A 423 11.77 21.22 -4.88
CA GLY A 423 10.79 22.17 -4.36
C GLY A 423 9.92 22.73 -5.49
N LEU A 424 8.61 22.84 -5.26
CA LEU A 424 7.68 23.49 -6.18
C LEU A 424 7.62 24.99 -5.87
N GLY A 425 7.77 25.83 -6.89
CA GLY A 425 7.49 27.26 -6.79
C GLY A 425 6.00 27.53 -6.58
N GLU A 426 5.64 28.70 -6.06
CA GLU A 426 4.23 29.03 -5.71
C GLU A 426 3.27 28.89 -6.91
N SER A 427 3.69 29.28 -8.11
CA SER A 427 2.90 29.16 -9.34
C SER A 427 2.72 27.72 -9.84
N GLU A 428 3.58 26.79 -9.42
CA GLU A 428 3.46 25.36 -9.76
C GLU A 428 2.52 24.62 -8.81
N ARG A 429 2.18 25.22 -7.65
CA ARG A 429 1.43 24.56 -6.59
C ARG A 429 -0.07 24.58 -6.88
N VAL A 430 -0.63 23.40 -7.11
CA VAL A 430 -2.08 23.20 -7.18
C VAL A 430 -2.60 22.83 -5.79
N ARG A 431 -3.62 23.53 -5.32
CA ARG A 431 -4.27 23.23 -4.03
C ARG A 431 -5.25 22.07 -4.20
N PHE A 432 -5.35 21.23 -3.18
CA PHE A 432 -6.17 20.01 -3.28
C PHE A 432 -7.68 20.27 -3.47
N PHE A 433 -8.21 21.40 -2.99
CA PHE A 433 -9.62 21.73 -3.17
C PHE A 433 -10.00 21.87 -4.66
N GLU A 434 -9.02 22.16 -5.52
CA GLU A 434 -9.13 22.16 -6.98
C GLU A 434 -8.90 20.74 -7.53
N ARG A 435 -9.69 19.77 -7.06
CA ARG A 435 -9.46 18.32 -7.23
C ARG A 435 -9.09 17.92 -8.65
N GLN A 436 -9.87 18.35 -9.65
CA GLN A 436 -9.62 17.98 -11.04
C GLN A 436 -8.25 18.49 -11.51
N THR A 437 -7.96 19.78 -11.32
CA THR A 437 -6.65 20.38 -11.65
C THR A 437 -5.52 19.68 -10.91
N PHE A 438 -5.72 19.33 -9.63
CA PHE A 438 -4.72 18.67 -8.80
C PHE A 438 -4.36 17.29 -9.34
N PHE A 439 -5.35 16.44 -9.66
CA PHE A 439 -5.10 15.10 -10.20
C PHE A 439 -4.58 15.12 -11.63
N THR A 440 -5.02 16.08 -12.46
CA THR A 440 -4.41 16.33 -13.78
C THR A 440 -2.94 16.69 -13.64
N HIS A 441 -2.60 17.64 -12.75
CA HIS A 441 -1.22 18.03 -12.50
C HIS A 441 -0.36 16.83 -12.05
N LEU A 442 -0.86 16.01 -11.12
CA LEU A 442 -0.15 14.81 -10.67
C LEU A 442 0.10 13.80 -11.80
N ALA A 443 -0.88 13.59 -12.69
CA ALA A 443 -0.74 12.65 -13.81
C ALA A 443 0.25 13.17 -14.86
N GLU A 444 0.21 14.46 -15.17
CA GLU A 444 1.14 15.11 -16.11
C GLU A 444 2.59 15.11 -15.59
N HIS A 445 2.76 15.19 -14.27
CA HIS A 445 4.06 15.21 -13.60
C HIS A 445 4.37 13.89 -12.88
N ALA A 446 3.78 12.77 -13.31
CA ALA A 446 3.88 11.47 -12.64
C ALA A 446 5.33 11.05 -12.31
N ASP A 447 6.28 11.28 -13.23
CA ASP A 447 7.69 10.89 -13.03
C ASP A 447 8.40 11.66 -11.89
N ARG A 448 7.79 12.78 -11.47
CA ARG A 448 8.26 13.59 -10.33
C ARG A 448 7.91 12.95 -8.98
N TYR A 449 6.94 12.04 -8.94
CA TYR A 449 6.40 11.45 -7.72
C TYR A 449 6.38 9.92 -7.86
N LEU A 450 7.46 9.26 -7.44
CA LEU A 450 7.63 7.83 -7.57
C LEU A 450 7.43 7.12 -6.22
N PRO A 451 7.05 5.84 -6.21
CA PRO A 451 7.06 5.03 -5.00
C PRO A 451 8.39 5.13 -4.22
N GLY A 452 8.28 5.36 -2.92
CA GLY A 452 9.40 5.63 -2.01
C GLY A 452 9.78 7.09 -1.85
N ASP A 453 9.26 8.00 -2.68
CA ASP A 453 9.44 9.44 -2.48
C ASP A 453 8.73 9.88 -1.19
N VAL A 454 9.36 10.79 -0.45
CA VAL A 454 8.72 11.53 0.64
C VAL A 454 8.16 12.82 0.06
N VAL A 455 6.88 13.09 0.31
CA VAL A 455 6.20 14.30 -0.12
C VAL A 455 5.83 15.12 1.10
N ALA A 456 6.13 16.41 1.04
CA ALA A 456 5.72 17.39 2.03
C ALA A 456 4.68 18.32 1.42
N ILE A 457 3.53 18.43 2.08
CA ILE A 457 2.47 19.38 1.77
C ILE A 457 2.51 20.53 2.77
N HIS A 458 2.11 21.71 2.30
CA HIS A 458 2.07 22.92 3.13
C HIS A 458 0.87 23.78 2.76
N GLY A 459 0.31 24.47 3.75
CA GLY A 459 -0.80 25.38 3.58
C GLY A 459 -1.76 25.37 4.78
N PRO A 460 -2.84 26.17 4.70
CA PRO A 460 -3.66 26.46 5.85
C PRO A 460 -4.53 25.26 6.27
N ARG A 461 -4.67 25.06 7.59
CA ARG A 461 -5.68 24.16 8.19
C ARG A 461 -6.98 24.93 8.49
N SER A 462 -7.87 24.30 9.26
CA SER A 462 -9.13 24.88 9.73
C SER A 462 -8.95 26.06 10.70
N ASP A 463 -7.82 26.10 11.43
CA ASP A 463 -7.39 27.21 12.28
C ASP A 463 -6.91 28.45 11.48
N GLY A 464 -6.70 28.29 10.17
CA GLY A 464 -6.17 29.34 9.29
C GLY A 464 -4.65 29.45 9.30
N GLU A 465 -3.96 28.71 10.16
CA GLU A 465 -2.50 28.68 10.23
C GLU A 465 -1.92 27.70 9.22
N ASN A 466 -0.70 27.97 8.75
CA ASN A 466 0.01 27.12 7.81
C ASN A 466 0.70 25.98 8.56
N HIS A 467 0.39 24.74 8.17
CA HIS A 467 0.99 23.55 8.78
C HIS A 467 1.65 22.70 7.71
N TRP A 468 2.76 22.09 8.10
CA TRP A 468 3.40 21.03 7.35
C TRP A 468 2.72 19.68 7.58
N HIS A 469 2.78 18.82 6.58
CA HIS A 469 2.52 17.41 6.73
C HIS A 469 3.36 16.62 5.72
N SER A 470 3.89 15.47 6.13
CA SER A 470 4.76 14.62 5.30
C SER A 470 4.28 13.18 5.27
N PHE A 471 4.50 12.52 4.14
CA PHE A 471 4.15 11.12 3.91
C PHE A 471 4.99 10.51 2.79
N PHE A 472 4.99 9.18 2.69
CA PHE A 472 5.56 8.50 1.52
C PHE A 472 4.53 8.39 0.40
N VAL A 473 5.00 8.46 -0.85
CA VAL A 473 4.34 7.81 -1.97
C VAL A 473 4.53 6.30 -1.79
N TYR A 474 3.47 5.62 -1.37
CA TYR A 474 3.51 4.19 -1.11
C TYR A 474 3.46 3.39 -2.41
N ASP A 475 2.61 3.82 -3.35
CA ASP A 475 2.42 3.13 -4.62
C ASP A 475 1.88 4.05 -5.72
N ALA A 476 1.98 3.61 -6.98
CA ALA A 476 1.55 4.35 -8.16
C ALA A 476 0.85 3.44 -9.18
N ASP A 477 -0.04 4.03 -9.98
CA ASP A 477 -0.68 3.34 -11.10
C ASP A 477 0.29 3.23 -12.29
N PRO A 478 0.58 2.03 -12.83
CA PRO A 478 1.59 1.87 -13.88
C PRO A 478 1.17 2.47 -15.23
N ILE A 479 -0.13 2.71 -15.48
CA ILE A 479 -0.59 3.34 -16.73
C ILE A 479 -0.33 4.86 -16.68
N THR A 480 -0.93 5.52 -15.68
CA THR A 480 -0.83 6.99 -15.55
C THR A 480 0.48 7.45 -14.91
N GLY A 481 1.15 6.57 -14.17
CA GLY A 481 2.28 6.88 -13.28
C GLY A 481 1.86 7.66 -12.03
N LEU A 482 0.58 7.98 -11.86
CA LEU A 482 0.09 8.80 -10.76
C LEU A 482 0.25 8.05 -9.43
N PRO A 483 0.79 8.70 -8.37
CA PRO A 483 0.74 8.18 -7.01
C PRO A 483 -0.71 7.89 -6.59
N THR A 484 -1.04 6.64 -6.32
CA THR A 484 -2.41 6.25 -5.93
C THR A 484 -2.55 6.07 -4.42
N LEU A 485 -1.44 5.75 -3.74
CA LEU A 485 -1.43 5.52 -2.30
C LEU A 485 -0.31 6.23 -1.59
N LEU A 486 -0.64 6.69 -0.40
CA LEU A 486 0.21 7.44 0.49
C LEU A 486 0.27 6.73 1.84
N ALA A 487 1.46 6.64 2.42
CA ALA A 487 1.65 6.16 3.79
C ALA A 487 2.02 7.34 4.69
N SER A 488 1.15 7.65 5.64
CA SER A 488 1.22 8.86 6.46
C SER A 488 0.91 8.56 7.93
N ASN A 489 1.18 9.55 8.79
CA ASN A 489 0.74 9.57 10.17
C ASN A 489 0.03 10.89 10.51
N ALA A 490 -1.12 11.14 9.88
CA ALA A 490 -2.05 12.19 10.33
C ALA A 490 -2.99 11.59 11.39
N GLY A 491 -2.56 11.62 12.65
CA GLY A 491 -3.30 11.10 13.82
C GLY A 491 -3.08 9.61 14.11
N LYS A 492 -3.21 8.73 13.11
CA LYS A 492 -2.75 7.33 13.23
C LYS A 492 -2.06 6.92 11.94
N PRO A 493 -0.98 6.12 12.00
CA PRO A 493 -0.34 5.58 10.81
C PRO A 493 -1.33 4.82 9.92
N ARG A 494 -1.44 5.22 8.63
CA ARG A 494 -2.37 4.59 7.66
C ARG A 494 -1.83 4.63 6.23
N ILE A 495 -2.39 3.77 5.37
CA ILE A 495 -2.17 3.80 3.92
C ILE A 495 -3.47 4.18 3.22
N ARG A 496 -3.49 5.38 2.64
CA ARG A 496 -4.69 6.06 2.12
C ARG A 496 -4.51 6.52 0.68
N SER A 497 -5.61 6.88 0.02
CA SER A 497 -5.57 7.66 -1.22
C SER A 497 -5.25 9.13 -0.95
N TRP A 498 -5.02 9.94 -1.99
CA TRP A 498 -4.89 11.39 -1.83
C TRP A 498 -6.13 12.03 -1.23
N GLU A 499 -7.34 11.59 -1.63
CA GLU A 499 -8.57 12.10 -1.04
C GLU A 499 -8.62 11.80 0.46
N GLY A 500 -8.26 10.58 0.89
CA GLY A 500 -8.22 10.23 2.31
C GLY A 500 -7.22 11.08 3.10
N GLU A 501 -6.07 11.39 2.51
CA GLU A 501 -5.00 12.15 3.18
C GLU A 501 -5.30 13.66 3.24
N MET A 502 -5.72 14.24 2.13
CA MET A 502 -5.83 15.69 1.97
C MET A 502 -7.19 16.25 2.44
N ARG A 503 -8.21 15.40 2.66
CA ARG A 503 -9.59 15.82 2.97
C ARG A 503 -9.70 16.74 4.18
N ALA A 504 -8.89 16.53 5.22
CA ALA A 504 -8.93 17.36 6.43
C ALA A 504 -8.32 18.76 6.25
N ALA A 505 -7.48 18.95 5.21
CA ALA A 505 -6.80 20.22 4.94
C ALA A 505 -6.71 20.49 3.43
N PRO A 506 -7.85 20.68 2.74
CA PRO A 506 -7.91 20.72 1.28
C PRO A 506 -7.26 21.97 0.66
N ARG A 507 -6.91 22.98 1.49
CA ARG A 507 -6.21 24.18 1.04
C ARG A 507 -4.70 23.98 0.91
N ARG A 508 -4.18 22.84 1.35
CA ARG A 508 -2.77 22.49 1.18
C ARG A 508 -2.46 22.13 -0.26
N SER A 509 -1.20 22.31 -0.62
CA SER A 509 -0.61 21.90 -1.90
C SER A 509 0.69 21.15 -1.64
N ILE A 510 1.15 20.39 -2.63
CA ILE A 510 2.48 19.79 -2.59
C ILE A 510 3.53 20.90 -2.61
N HIS A 511 4.42 20.90 -1.62
CA HIS A 511 5.49 21.89 -1.50
C HIS A 511 6.82 21.32 -1.96
N THR A 512 7.18 20.13 -1.49
CA THR A 512 8.49 19.52 -1.74
C THR A 512 8.35 18.02 -1.93
N ARG A 513 9.15 17.47 -2.84
CA ARG A 513 9.43 16.04 -2.95
C ARG A 513 10.89 15.79 -2.56
N VAL A 514 11.11 14.79 -1.71
CA VAL A 514 12.42 14.28 -1.31
C VAL A 514 12.50 12.83 -1.75
N ARG A 515 13.36 12.53 -2.72
CA ARG A 515 13.55 11.17 -3.24
C ARG A 515 14.81 10.57 -2.63
N PRO A 516 14.71 9.46 -1.89
CA PRO A 516 15.91 8.74 -1.46
C PRO A 516 16.64 8.16 -2.67
N ARG A 517 17.96 8.31 -2.73
CA ARG A 517 18.79 7.74 -3.80
C ARG A 517 18.88 6.24 -3.63
N LEU A 518 18.84 5.51 -4.75
CA LEU A 518 18.88 4.05 -4.74
C LEU A 518 20.12 3.51 -4.01
N GLY A 519 21.31 4.04 -4.32
CA GLY A 519 22.55 3.58 -3.68
C GLY A 519 22.56 3.82 -2.16
N TRP A 520 21.94 4.92 -1.69
CA TRP A 520 21.77 5.14 -0.25
C TRP A 520 20.76 4.16 0.35
N LEU A 521 19.61 3.96 -0.27
CA LEU A 521 18.63 2.97 0.19
C LEU A 521 19.23 1.56 0.28
N GLU A 522 20.00 1.14 -0.72
CA GLU A 522 20.71 -0.15 -0.71
C GLU A 522 21.75 -0.25 0.42
N SER A 523 22.34 0.87 0.82
CA SER A 523 23.30 0.90 1.93
C SER A 523 22.64 0.77 3.31
N ILE A 524 21.37 1.18 3.45
CA ILE A 524 20.67 1.15 4.73
C ILE A 524 19.67 0.00 4.83
N VAL A 525 18.97 -0.35 3.76
CA VAL A 525 17.91 -1.35 3.80
C VAL A 525 18.54 -2.73 3.69
N LYS A 526 18.24 -3.61 4.66
CA LYS A 526 18.58 -5.03 4.53
C LYS A 526 17.62 -5.66 3.50
N PRO A 527 18.10 -6.21 2.38
CA PRO A 527 17.23 -6.91 1.45
C PRO A 527 16.58 -8.07 2.18
N ASP A 528 15.25 -8.15 2.16
CA ASP A 528 14.57 -9.32 2.71
C ASP A 528 14.81 -10.50 1.76
N THR A 529 15.68 -11.42 2.18
CA THR A 529 15.99 -12.64 1.42
C THR A 529 14.78 -13.57 1.27
N ALA A 530 13.72 -13.40 2.06
CA ALA A 530 12.52 -14.23 2.01
C ALA A 530 11.46 -13.72 1.01
N VAL A 531 11.62 -12.51 0.46
CA VAL A 531 10.60 -11.89 -0.40
C VAL A 531 10.74 -12.28 -1.88
N THR A 532 11.90 -12.78 -2.31
CA THR A 532 12.18 -13.07 -3.74
C THR A 532 11.34 -14.19 -4.35
N GLU A 533 10.59 -14.97 -3.56
CA GLU A 533 9.79 -16.10 -4.06
C GLU A 533 8.26 -15.89 -3.95
N ARG A 534 7.79 -14.77 -3.40
CA ARG A 534 6.35 -14.53 -3.19
C ARG A 534 5.78 -13.59 -4.24
N GLU A 535 4.59 -13.89 -4.74
CA GLU A 535 3.80 -12.91 -5.48
C GLU A 535 3.74 -11.59 -4.69
N PRO A 536 3.87 -10.44 -5.35
CA PRO A 536 3.84 -9.16 -4.67
C PRO A 536 2.55 -9.04 -3.85
N ALA A 537 2.70 -8.68 -2.58
CA ALA A 537 1.58 -8.54 -1.66
C ALA A 537 0.52 -7.61 -2.29
N PRO A 538 -0.78 -7.93 -2.13
CA PRO A 538 -1.81 -7.06 -2.67
C PRO A 538 -1.78 -5.74 -1.91
N LEU A 539 -2.53 -4.77 -2.39
CA LEU A 539 -2.87 -3.64 -1.53
C LEU A 539 -3.59 -4.13 -0.27
N ILE A 540 -2.98 -3.83 0.87
CA ILE A 540 -3.58 -4.07 2.17
C ILE A 540 -4.82 -3.19 2.32
N SER A 541 -5.89 -3.73 2.86
CA SER A 541 -7.12 -3.05 3.26
C SER A 541 -6.99 -2.17 4.51
N ALA A 542 -5.76 -1.99 5.03
CA ALA A 542 -5.44 -1.19 6.20
C ALA A 542 -6.28 0.11 6.26
N PRO A 543 -6.72 0.51 7.47
CA PRO A 543 -7.81 1.44 7.63
C PRO A 543 -7.58 2.76 6.88
N ILE A 544 -8.63 3.27 6.21
CA ILE A 544 -8.76 4.68 5.83
C ILE A 544 -8.96 5.49 7.10
#